data_AF-A0A933SWU7-F1
#
_entry.id   AF-A0A933SWU7-F1
#
_cell.length_a   1.000
_cell.length_b   1.000
_cell.length_c   1.000
_cell.angle_alpha   90.00
_cell.angle_beta   90.00
_cell.angle_gamma   90.00
#
_symmetry.space_group_name_H-M   'P 1'
#
loop_
_entity.id
_entity.type
_entity.pdbx_description
1 polymer ?
#
loop_
_entity_poly.entity_id
_entity_poly.type
_entity_poly.pdbx_seq_one_letter_code
_entity_poly.pdbx_strand_id
1 'polypeptide(L)' 'MLMRKIFLLVFLFFFPAVSYSQPSILFDPDRYDFGTVTQGDIIEHTFDFTNAGDEYLVIEKLVPS' A
#
# COMPACT_ATOMS: atom_id res chain seq x y z
N MET A 1 7.55 -17.51 42.07
CA MET A 1 7.66 -17.95 40.66
C MET A 1 6.41 -17.63 39.83
N LEU A 2 5.20 -17.77 40.39
CA LEU A 2 3.92 -17.45 39.73
C LEU A 2 3.72 -15.94 39.45
N MET A 3 4.03 -15.06 40.41
CA MET A 3 3.84 -13.60 40.25
C MET A 3 4.76 -12.96 39.19
N ARG A 4 5.95 -13.50 38.96
CA ARG A 4 6.87 -13.05 37.89
C ARG A 4 6.36 -13.42 36.49
N LYS A 5 5.65 -14.54 36.36
CA LYS A 5 5.03 -14.99 35.10
C LYS A 5 3.76 -14.19 34.78
N ILE A 6 2.98 -13.81 35.79
CA ILE A 6 1.79 -12.95 35.64
C ILE A 6 2.19 -11.56 35.17
N PHE A 7 3.25 -10.98 35.75
CA PHE A 7 3.78 -9.68 35.31
C PHE A 7 4.26 -9.70 33.85
N LEU A 8 4.93 -10.79 33.42
CA LEU A 8 5.34 -10.99 32.03
C LEU A 8 4.16 -11.14 31.06
N LEU A 9 3.09 -11.81 31.46
CA LEU A 9 1.88 -11.98 30.63
C LEU A 9 1.11 -10.66 30.46
N VAL A 10 1.04 -9.83 31.50
CA VAL A 10 0.45 -8.49 31.43
C VAL A 10 1.29 -7.57 30.52
N PHE A 11 2.62 -7.63 30.62
CA PHE A 11 3.51 -6.87 29.74
C PHE A 11 3.40 -7.28 28.26
N LEU A 12 3.16 -8.57 27.98
CA LEU A 12 2.93 -9.06 26.61
C LEU A 12 1.58 -8.60 26.03
N PHE A 13 0.55 -8.46 26.87
CA PHE A 13 -0.79 -8.01 26.46
C PHE A 13 -0.92 -6.48 26.33
N PHE A 14 -0.03 -5.73 26.99
CA PHE A 14 0.03 -4.26 26.91
C PHE A 14 1.16 -3.74 26.01
N PHE A 15 1.78 -4.60 25.19
CA PHE A 15 2.68 -4.12 24.15
C PHE A 15 1.83 -3.38 23.11
N PRO A 16 1.89 -2.03 23.01
CA PRO A 16 1.14 -1.35 21.97
C PRO A 16 1.66 -1.88 20.63
N ALA A 17 0.74 -2.35 19.78
CA ALA A 17 1.06 -2.53 18.37
C ALA A 17 1.38 -1.13 17.83
N VAL A 18 2.67 -0.82 17.72
CA VAL A 18 3.11 0.42 17.10
C VAL A 18 2.78 0.30 15.62
N SER A 19 1.68 0.93 15.21
CA SER A 19 1.38 1.13 13.80
C SER A 19 2.27 2.27 13.31
N TYR A 20 3.10 1.98 12.31
CA TYR A 20 3.88 2.99 11.62
C TYR A 20 3.03 3.62 10.53
N SER A 21 2.96 4.95 10.54
CA SER A 21 2.40 5.74 9.45
C SER A 21 3.28 5.56 8.21
N GLN A 22 2.67 5.40 7.04
CA GLN A 22 3.40 5.27 5.77
C GLN A 22 2.53 5.70 4.58
N PRO A 23 3.12 6.24 3.50
CA PRO A 23 2.38 6.45 2.26
C PRO A 23 2.00 5.09 1.65
N SER A 24 0.85 5.04 0.98
CA SER A 24 0.36 3.82 0.32
C SER A 24 -0.35 4.18 -0.96
N ILE A 25 0.17 3.71 -2.10
CA ILE A 25 -0.45 3.95 -3.40
C ILE A 25 -1.43 2.81 -3.70
N LEU A 26 -2.68 3.16 -4.03
CA LEU A 26 -3.72 2.21 -4.42
C LEU A 26 -4.25 2.57 -5.81
N PHE A 27 -4.13 1.64 -6.74
CA PHE A 27 -4.73 1.71 -8.08
C PHE A 27 -5.99 0.84 -8.12
N ASP A 28 -7.02 1.31 -8.80
CA ASP A 28 -8.24 0.56 -9.03
C ASP A 28 -8.84 0.93 -10.41
N PRO A 29 -8.59 0.14 -11.47
CA PRO A 29 -7.78 -1.08 -11.53
C PRO A 29 -6.26 -0.80 -11.65
N ASP A 30 -5.42 -1.74 -11.20
CA ASP A 30 -3.95 -1.65 -11.31
C ASP A 30 -3.39 -2.15 -12.66
N ARG A 31 -4.27 -2.69 -13.50
CA ARG A 31 -3.93 -3.21 -14.83
C ARG A 31 -5.05 -2.91 -15.81
N TYR A 32 -4.64 -2.58 -17.03
CA TYR A 32 -5.54 -2.43 -18.16
C TYR A 32 -5.11 -3.37 -19.30
N ASP A 33 -6.07 -4.07 -19.90
CA ASP A 33 -5.87 -4.86 -21.11
C ASP A 33 -6.49 -4.12 -22.29
N PHE A 34 -5.64 -3.65 -23.21
CA PHE A 34 -6.09 -2.98 -24.43
C PHE A 34 -6.80 -3.93 -25.41
N GLY A 35 -6.70 -5.24 -25.20
CA GLY A 35 -7.31 -6.25 -26.05
C GLY A 35 -6.72 -6.29 -27.45
N THR A 36 -7.58 -6.40 -28.46
CA THR A 36 -7.16 -6.38 -29.87
C THR A 36 -7.13 -4.95 -30.37
N VAL A 37 -5.95 -4.51 -30.82
CA VAL A 37 -5.71 -3.15 -31.31
C VAL A 37 -5.36 -3.17 -32.80
N THR A 38 -5.84 -2.19 -33.57
CA THR A 38 -5.52 -2.12 -35.01
C THR A 38 -4.19 -1.41 -35.21
N GLN A 39 -3.42 -1.86 -36.20
CA GLN A 39 -2.16 -1.23 -36.53
C GLN A 39 -2.38 0.22 -36.98
N GLY A 40 -1.67 1.14 -36.32
CA GLY A 40 -1.76 2.58 -36.59
C GLY A 40 -2.68 3.33 -35.63
N ASP A 41 -3.43 2.63 -34.78
CA ASP A 41 -4.23 3.28 -33.74
C ASP A 41 -3.33 3.87 -32.66
N ILE A 42 -3.68 5.09 -32.23
CA ILE A 42 -3.16 5.68 -31.00
C ILE A 42 -4.22 5.47 -29.94
N ILE A 43 -3.88 4.69 -28.92
CA ILE A 43 -4.75 4.37 -27.80
C ILE A 43 -4.13 4.91 -26.52
N GLU A 44 -4.99 5.43 -25.65
CA GLU A 44 -4.61 6.02 -24.38
C GLU A 44 -5.46 5.40 -23.27
N HIS A 45 -4.85 5.25 -22.10
CA HIS A 45 -5.55 4.89 -20.88
C HIS A 45 -4.95 5.67 -19.71
N THR A 46 -5.82 6.15 -18.84
CA THR A 46 -5.44 6.90 -17.63
C THR A 46 -5.67 6.00 -16.43
N PHE A 47 -4.62 5.82 -15.62
CA PHE A 47 -4.74 5.18 -14.32
C PHE A 47 -4.94 6.23 -13.25
N ASP A 48 -6.08 6.18 -12.60
CA ASP A 48 -6.32 6.91 -11.36
C ASP A 48 -5.76 6.13 -10.18
N PHE A 49 -5.20 6.86 -9.20
CA PHE A 49 -4.75 6.27 -7.94
C PHE A 49 -5.08 7.16 -6.77
N THR A 50 -5.13 6.56 -5.60
CA THR A 50 -5.32 7.25 -4.32
C THR A 50 -4.13 6.98 -3.42
N ASN A 51 -3.66 8.01 -2.71
CA ASN A 51 -2.82 7.79 -1.54
C ASN A 51 -3.72 7.31 -0.40
N ALA A 52 -3.78 6.00 -0.20
CA ALA A 52 -4.53 5.35 0.88
C ALA A 52 -3.72 5.29 2.20
N GLY A 53 -2.51 5.84 2.21
CA GLY A 53 -1.69 5.99 3.40
C GLY A 53 -2.04 7.24 4.20
N ASP A 54 -1.38 7.39 5.33
CA ASP A 54 -1.56 8.50 6.27
C ASP A 54 -0.39 9.50 6.28
N GLU A 55 0.58 9.32 5.37
CA GLU A 55 1.66 10.28 5.08
C GLU A 55 1.63 10.75 3.62
N TYR A 56 2.42 11.77 3.30
CA TYR A 56 2.57 12.26 1.92
C TYR A 56 3.21 11.22 1.01
N LEU A 57 2.53 10.89 -0.09
CA LEU A 57 3.08 10.08 -1.17
C LEU A 57 3.81 10.99 -2.17
N VAL A 58 5.14 10.81 -2.29
CA VAL A 58 5.98 11.50 -3.28
C VAL A 58 6.36 10.52 -4.40
N ILE A 59 6.06 10.87 -5.65
CA ILE A 59 6.42 10.07 -6.82
C ILE A 59 7.76 10.54 -7.37
N GLU A 60 8.82 9.77 -7.18
CA GLU A 60 10.18 10.14 -7.61
C GLU A 60 10.53 9.65 -9.02
N LYS A 61 9.98 8.49 -9.43
CA LYS A 61 10.31 7.87 -10.71
C LYS A 61 9.13 7.05 -11.23
N LEU A 62 8.90 7.13 -12.54
CA LEU A 62 7.98 6.29 -13.27
C LEU A 62 8.77 5.47 -14.30
N VAL A 63 8.53 4.15 -14.35
CA VAL A 63 9.16 3.25 -15.32
C VAL A 63 8.05 2.51 -16.06
N PRO A 64 7.95 2.64 -17.39
CA PRO A 64 7.08 1.78 -18.17
C PRO A 64 7.58 0.34 -18.09
N SER A 65 6.66 -0.61 -17.84
CA SER A 65 6.91 -2.05 -17.81
C SER A 65 7.13 -2.63 -19.20
#